data_AF-A0A7V8RYE6-F1
#
_entry.id   AF-A0A7V8RYE6-F1
#
_cell.length_a   1.000
_cell.length_b   1.000
_cell.length_c   1.000
_cell.angle_alpha   90.00
_cell.angle_beta   90.00
_cell.angle_gamma   90.00
#
_symmetry.space_group_name_H-M   'P 1'
#
loop_
_entity.id
_entity.type
_entity.pdbx_description
1 polymer ?
#
loop_
_entity_poly.entity_id
_entity_poly.type
_entity_poly.pdbx_seq_one_letter_code
_entity_poly.pdbx_strand_id
1 'polypeptide(L)'
;MSAPPQRPSRPPSPAADTSTPIGRAAAGFYLAFEAVDDSDRLREAANWVGSQQAPESDSRQKYLALATAITKVEQIRRHAGRTLRDIAATASNTAARLTDDTGLSPDINDAIKAAVRHESVAVCERAVRMINHQTRLVLDLDEVTAAMTVDDWLTSHRLAD
;
A
#
# COMPACT_ATOMS: atom_id res chain seq x y z
N MET A 1 -2.43 41.93 4.64
CA MET A 1 -2.65 40.56 5.17
C MET A 1 -1.83 39.61 4.32
N SER A 2 -0.84 38.94 4.89
CA SER A 2 -0.02 37.98 4.15
C SER A 2 -0.85 36.74 3.81
N ALA A 3 -0.73 36.24 2.58
CA ALA A 3 -1.39 35.01 2.17
C ALA A 3 -0.90 33.83 3.03
N PRO A 4 -1.76 32.84 3.34
CA PRO A 4 -1.35 31.65 4.06
C PRO A 4 -0.22 30.93 3.29
N PRO A 5 0.76 30.34 3.99
CA PRO A 5 1.83 29.58 3.34
C PRO A 5 1.21 28.47 2.47
N GLN A 6 1.56 28.48 1.18
CA GLN A 6 1.05 27.49 0.23
C GLN A 6 1.68 26.13 0.53
N ARG A 7 0.86 25.18 1.00
CA ARG A 7 1.24 23.76 1.06
C ARG A 7 1.58 23.24 -0.35
N PRO A 8 2.54 22.32 -0.49
CA PRO A 8 2.78 21.62 -1.75
C PRO A 8 1.51 20.95 -2.26
N SER A 9 1.36 20.89 -3.59
CA SER A 9 0.27 20.18 -4.24
C SER A 9 0.25 18.71 -3.80
N ARG A 10 -0.95 18.15 -3.57
CA ARG A 10 -1.11 16.73 -3.22
C ARG A 10 -0.50 15.87 -4.35
N PRO A 11 0.33 14.87 -4.04
CA PRO A 11 0.75 13.91 -5.04
C PRO A 11 -0.48 13.14 -5.57
N PRO A 12 -0.57 12.84 -6.87
CA PRO A 12 -1.69 12.08 -7.41
C PRO A 12 -1.72 10.68 -6.81
N SER A 13 -2.88 10.26 -6.28
CA SER A 13 -3.12 8.88 -5.85
C SER A 13 -3.05 7.96 -7.07
N PRO A 14 -2.12 6.99 -7.13
CA PRO A 14 -2.04 6.03 -8.21
C PRO A 14 -3.30 5.18 -8.28
N ALA A 15 -3.75 4.86 -9.49
CA ALA A 15 -4.80 3.86 -9.67
C ALA A 15 -4.34 2.53 -9.04
N ALA A 16 -5.07 2.09 -8.01
CA ALA A 16 -4.87 0.81 -7.36
C ALA A 16 -5.92 -0.17 -7.90
N ASP A 17 -5.47 -1.29 -8.47
CA ASP A 17 -6.35 -2.36 -8.91
C ASP A 17 -6.88 -3.15 -7.70
N THR A 18 -8.07 -2.76 -7.22
CA THR A 18 -8.73 -3.33 -6.03
C THR A 18 -9.22 -4.77 -6.24
N SER A 19 -9.09 -5.33 -7.44
CA SER A 19 -9.37 -6.76 -7.67
C SER A 19 -8.33 -7.66 -6.98
N THR A 20 -7.11 -7.15 -6.76
CA THR A 20 -6.00 -7.89 -6.15
C THR A 20 -5.82 -7.57 -4.66
N PRO A 21 -5.34 -8.50 -3.82
CA PRO A 21 -5.05 -8.23 -2.41
C PRO A 21 -4.05 -7.07 -2.21
N ILE A 22 -3.02 -7.01 -3.05
CA ILE A 22 -2.01 -5.94 -3.02
C ILE A 22 -2.63 -4.60 -3.39
N GLY A 23 -3.48 -4.55 -4.41
CA GLY A 23 -4.15 -3.32 -4.82
C GLY A 23 -5.20 -2.85 -3.82
N ARG A 24 -5.92 -3.75 -3.13
CA ARG A 24 -6.78 -3.37 -1.98
C ARG A 24 -5.98 -2.75 -0.85
N ALA A 25 -4.87 -3.37 -0.45
CA ALA A 25 -4.00 -2.82 0.59
C ALA A 25 -3.44 -1.43 0.19
N ALA A 26 -3.05 -1.27 -1.07
CA ALA A 26 -2.59 0.03 -1.59
C ALA A 26 -3.72 1.07 -1.63
N ALA A 27 -4.92 0.70 -2.03
CA ALA A 27 -6.08 1.59 -1.99
C ALA A 27 -6.38 2.05 -0.56
N GLY A 28 -6.37 1.13 0.41
CA GLY A 28 -6.52 1.44 1.83
C GLY A 28 -5.45 2.39 2.35
N PHE A 29 -4.20 2.21 1.93
CA PHE A 29 -3.11 3.15 2.22
C PHE A 29 -3.40 4.56 1.69
N TYR A 30 -3.87 4.68 0.45
CA TYR A 30 -4.16 5.99 -0.15
C TYR A 30 -5.37 6.67 0.51
N LEU A 31 -6.41 5.91 0.88
CA LEU A 31 -7.55 6.43 1.64
C LEU A 31 -7.13 6.95 3.02
N ALA A 32 -6.32 6.18 3.74
CA ALA A 32 -5.76 6.59 5.03
C ALA A 32 -4.90 7.85 4.91
N PHE A 33 -4.06 7.92 3.87
CA PHE A 33 -3.26 9.10 3.57
C PHE A 33 -4.12 10.34 3.32
N GLU A 34 -5.16 10.21 2.50
CA GLU A 34 -6.06 11.33 2.18
C GLU A 34 -6.81 11.83 3.41
N ALA A 35 -7.29 10.93 4.27
CA ALA A 35 -7.97 11.28 5.51
C ALA A 35 -7.05 12.03 6.50
N VAL A 36 -5.79 11.59 6.65
CA VAL A 36 -4.81 12.29 7.50
C VAL A 36 -4.46 13.67 6.95
N ASP A 37 -4.23 13.78 5.64
CA ASP A 37 -3.93 15.07 4.99
C ASP A 37 -5.11 16.04 5.09
N ASP A 38 -6.35 15.58 4.88
CA ASP A 38 -7.56 16.40 5.01
C ASP A 38 -7.79 16.89 6.44
N SER A 39 -7.62 16.00 7.42
CA SER A 39 -7.69 16.37 8.84
C SER A 39 -6.64 17.42 9.22
N ASP A 40 -5.41 17.27 8.71
CA ASP A 40 -4.35 18.24 8.94
C ASP A 40 -4.64 19.59 8.28
N ARG A 41 -5.24 19.62 7.08
CA ARG A 41 -5.65 20.87 6.41
C ARG A 41 -6.75 21.59 7.20
N LEU A 42 -7.75 20.86 7.69
CA LEU A 42 -8.82 21.42 8.51
C LEU A 42 -8.28 22.01 9.82
N ARG A 43 -7.35 21.31 10.48
CA ARG A 43 -6.67 21.79 11.70
C ARG A 43 -5.87 23.06 11.44
N GLU A 44 -5.10 23.12 10.36
CA GLU A 44 -4.35 24.33 10.00
C GLU A 44 -5.27 25.52 9.69
N ALA A 45 -6.36 25.30 8.95
CA ALA A 45 -7.34 26.35 8.66
C ALA A 45 -8.00 26.89 9.94
N ALA A 46 -8.34 26.02 10.89
CA ALA A 46 -8.91 26.41 12.18
C ALA A 46 -7.89 27.18 13.04
N ASN A 47 -6.64 26.72 13.10
CA ASN A 47 -5.58 27.36 13.89
C ASN A 47 -5.11 28.69 13.28
N TRP A 48 -5.22 28.87 11.96
CA TRP A 48 -4.95 30.15 11.30
C TRP A 48 -5.91 31.26 11.74
N VAL A 49 -7.17 30.91 12.05
CA VAL A 49 -8.15 31.84 12.63
C VAL A 49 -7.85 32.12 14.12
N GLY A 50 -7.14 31.22 14.81
CA GLY A 50 -6.84 31.29 16.25
C GLY A 50 -5.44 31.79 16.64
N SER A 51 -4.55 32.09 15.69
CA SER A 51 -3.19 32.63 15.95
C SER A 51 -2.30 31.81 16.89
N GLN A 52 -2.28 30.48 16.78
CA GLN A 52 -1.15 29.65 17.21
C GLN A 52 -0.53 28.96 15.99
N GLN A 53 0.57 29.54 15.48
CA GLN A 53 1.40 28.88 14.46
C GLN A 53 2.06 27.66 15.08
N ALA A 54 1.62 26.46 14.70
CA ALA A 54 2.45 25.28 14.85
C ALA A 54 3.76 25.50 14.07
N PRO A 55 4.94 25.09 14.58
CA PRO A 55 6.21 25.36 13.92
C PRO A 55 6.24 24.67 12.55
N GLU A 56 6.46 25.45 11.48
CA GLU A 56 6.48 25.00 10.07
C GLU A 56 7.41 23.80 9.81
N SER A 57 8.43 23.63 10.66
CA SER A 57 9.38 22.51 10.62
C SER A 57 8.69 21.15 10.81
N ASP A 58 7.72 21.05 11.73
CA ASP A 58 7.02 19.80 12.02
C ASP A 58 6.11 19.38 10.87
N SER A 59 5.43 20.35 10.24
CA SER A 59 4.60 20.10 9.05
C SER A 59 5.45 19.61 7.88
N ARG A 60 6.61 20.22 7.61
CA ARG A 60 7.51 19.79 6.51
C ARG A 60 8.08 18.40 6.75
N GLN A 61 8.50 18.09 7.98
CA GLN A 61 9.00 16.77 8.36
C GLN A 61 7.92 15.70 8.14
N LYS A 62 6.68 15.98 8.55
CA LYS A 62 5.52 15.09 8.36
C LYS A 62 5.25 14.85 6.87
N TYR A 63 5.24 15.89 6.04
CA TYR A 63 5.06 15.75 4.60
C TYR A 63 6.14 14.92 3.90
N LEU A 64 7.40 15.08 4.29
CA LEU A 64 8.49 14.26 3.77
C LEU A 64 8.33 12.79 4.17
N ALA A 65 7.91 12.51 5.41
CA ALA A 65 7.62 11.16 5.87
C ALA A 65 6.48 10.53 5.04
N LEU A 66 5.42 11.30 4.75
CA LEU A 66 4.30 10.85 3.92
C LEU A 66 4.73 10.57 2.47
N ALA A 67 5.49 11.47 1.83
CA ALA A 67 6.02 11.24 0.48
C ALA A 67 6.94 10.00 0.41
N THR A 68 7.71 9.76 1.49
CA THR A 68 8.53 8.57 1.64
C THR A 68 7.68 7.31 1.75
N ALA A 69 6.57 7.34 2.50
CA ALA A 69 5.66 6.22 2.63
C ALA A 69 5.00 5.85 1.29
N ILE A 70 4.52 6.84 0.51
CA ILE A 70 3.99 6.62 -0.86
C ILE A 70 5.04 5.93 -1.73
N THR A 71 6.27 6.43 -1.71
CA THR A 71 7.37 5.85 -2.50
C THR A 71 7.62 4.40 -2.11
N LYS A 72 7.60 4.08 -0.81
CA LYS A 72 7.78 2.71 -0.32
C LYS A 72 6.64 1.78 -0.76
N VAL A 73 5.39 2.22 -0.69
CA VAL A 73 4.23 1.43 -1.16
C VAL A 73 4.36 1.10 -2.64
N GLU A 74 4.74 2.07 -3.48
CA GLU A 74 4.95 1.83 -4.91
C GLU A 74 6.14 0.90 -5.21
N GLN A 75 7.22 1.00 -4.42
CA GLN A 75 8.33 0.06 -4.51
C GLN A 75 7.89 -1.37 -4.16
N ILE A 76 7.09 -1.55 -3.11
CA ILE A 76 6.53 -2.85 -2.70
C ILE A 76 5.66 -3.43 -3.82
N ARG A 77 4.72 -2.65 -4.36
CA ARG A 77 3.83 -3.06 -5.46
C ARG A 77 4.63 -3.52 -6.68
N ARG A 78 5.60 -2.71 -7.12
CA ARG A 78 6.45 -3.02 -8.29
C ARG A 78 7.31 -4.25 -8.06
N HIS A 79 7.86 -4.40 -6.85
CA HIS A 79 8.66 -5.57 -6.50
C HIS A 79 7.81 -6.84 -6.52
N ALA A 80 6.67 -6.85 -5.84
CA ALA A 80 5.76 -7.99 -5.85
C ALA A 80 5.29 -8.35 -7.27
N GLY A 81 4.92 -7.35 -8.08
CA GLY A 81 4.53 -7.57 -9.48
C GLY A 81 5.66 -8.06 -10.40
N ARG A 82 6.94 -7.81 -10.06
CA ARG A 82 8.08 -8.45 -10.73
C ARG A 82 8.22 -9.90 -10.29
N THR A 83 8.23 -10.14 -8.98
CA THR A 83 8.38 -11.49 -8.42
C THR A 83 7.29 -12.45 -8.91
N LEU A 84 6.03 -11.99 -9.00
CA LEU A 84 4.93 -12.81 -9.55
C LEU A 84 5.15 -13.18 -11.02
N ARG A 85 5.70 -12.26 -11.82
CA ARG A 85 6.06 -12.55 -13.22
C ARG A 85 7.21 -13.54 -13.30
N ASP A 86 8.20 -13.42 -12.42
CA ASP A 86 9.35 -14.34 -12.37
C ASP A 86 8.91 -15.76 -11.97
N ILE A 87 7.97 -15.90 -11.02
CA ILE A 87 7.34 -17.18 -10.66
C ILE A 87 6.63 -17.80 -11.86
N ALA A 88 5.79 -17.02 -12.55
CA ALA A 88 5.07 -17.49 -13.73
C ALA A 88 6.02 -17.91 -14.87
N ALA A 89 7.09 -17.15 -15.10
CA ALA A 89 8.12 -17.47 -16.08
C ALA A 89 8.86 -18.76 -15.71
N THR A 90 9.23 -18.92 -14.44
CA THR A 90 9.92 -20.12 -13.92
C THR A 90 9.04 -21.37 -14.10
N ALA A 91 7.76 -21.26 -13.78
CA ALA A 91 6.80 -22.34 -13.95
C ALA A 91 6.60 -22.70 -15.43
N SER A 92 6.48 -21.70 -16.30
CA SER A 92 6.37 -21.92 -17.75
C SER A 92 7.60 -22.63 -18.31
N ASN A 93 8.80 -22.20 -17.91
CA ASN A 93 10.04 -22.84 -18.31
C ASN A 93 10.17 -24.27 -17.78
N THR A 94 9.69 -24.51 -16.55
CA THR A 94 9.67 -25.84 -15.94
C THR A 94 8.72 -26.77 -16.68
N ALA A 95 7.51 -26.31 -16.97
CA ALA A 95 6.53 -27.04 -17.76
C ALA A 95 7.08 -27.37 -19.16
N ALA A 96 7.70 -26.40 -19.85
CA ALA A 96 8.29 -26.62 -21.17
C ALA A 96 9.43 -27.65 -21.15
N ARG A 97 10.27 -27.65 -20.09
CA ARG A 97 11.36 -28.63 -19.94
C ARG A 97 10.88 -30.06 -19.62
N LEU A 98 9.72 -30.18 -18.98
CA LEU A 98 9.15 -31.47 -18.57
C LEU A 98 8.11 -32.00 -19.56
N THR A 99 7.77 -31.22 -20.59
CA THR A 99 6.88 -31.65 -21.67
C THR A 99 7.67 -32.56 -22.60
N ASP A 100 7.16 -33.77 -22.84
CA ASP A 100 7.67 -34.69 -23.84
C ASP A 100 6.75 -34.74 -25.08
N ASP A 101 7.02 -35.67 -26.00
CA ASP A 101 6.25 -35.84 -27.25
C ASP A 101 4.76 -36.17 -27.01
N THR A 102 4.42 -36.68 -25.83
CA THR A 102 3.04 -37.00 -25.41
C THR A 102 2.37 -35.87 -24.64
N GLY A 103 3.11 -34.80 -24.35
CA GLY A 103 2.64 -33.63 -23.61
C GLY A 103 3.04 -33.66 -22.13
N LEU A 104 2.62 -32.64 -21.38
CA LEU A 104 2.90 -32.56 -19.95
C LEU A 104 1.94 -33.46 -19.17
N SER A 105 2.49 -34.37 -18.35
CA SER A 105 1.71 -35.21 -17.45
C SER A 105 0.76 -34.35 -16.57
N PRO A 106 -0.53 -34.73 -16.45
CA PRO A 106 -1.49 -34.01 -15.61
C PRO A 106 -1.03 -33.83 -14.16
N ASP A 107 -0.44 -34.86 -13.55
CA ASP A 107 0.04 -34.82 -12.17
C ASP A 107 1.18 -33.80 -11.99
N ILE A 108 2.10 -33.73 -12.96
CA ILE A 108 3.19 -32.76 -12.98
C ILE A 108 2.63 -31.35 -13.18
N ASN A 109 1.69 -31.18 -14.10
CA ASN A 109 1.05 -29.90 -14.37
C ASN A 109 0.33 -29.36 -13.12
N ASP A 110 -0.39 -30.21 -12.40
CA ASP A 110 -1.10 -29.82 -11.19
C ASP A 110 -0.14 -29.53 -10.03
N ALA A 111 0.96 -30.28 -9.91
CA ALA A 111 2.04 -29.96 -8.96
C ALA A 111 2.67 -28.57 -9.25
N ILE A 112 2.93 -28.25 -10.52
CA ILE A 112 3.44 -26.93 -10.93
C ILE A 112 2.43 -25.83 -10.57
N LYS A 113 1.13 -26.01 -10.87
CA LYS A 113 0.09 -25.03 -10.50
C LYS A 113 -0.01 -24.84 -8.99
N ALA A 114 0.08 -25.92 -8.22
CA ALA A 114 0.03 -25.86 -6.75
C ALA A 114 1.23 -25.09 -6.20
N ALA A 115 2.45 -25.34 -6.71
CA ALA A 115 3.64 -24.60 -6.33
C ALA A 115 3.53 -23.11 -6.67
N VAL A 116 3.13 -22.77 -7.90
CA VAL A 116 2.90 -21.37 -8.33
C VAL A 116 1.90 -20.68 -7.42
N ARG A 117 0.78 -21.34 -7.11
CA ARG A 117 -0.25 -20.77 -6.22
C ARG A 117 0.31 -20.50 -4.84
N HIS A 118 1.01 -21.46 -4.25
CA HIS A 118 1.60 -21.32 -2.91
C HIS A 118 2.59 -20.15 -2.85
N GLU A 119 3.52 -20.06 -3.80
CA GLU A 119 4.50 -18.98 -3.85
C GLU A 119 3.85 -17.61 -4.11
N SER A 120 2.87 -17.56 -5.03
CA SER A 120 2.15 -16.33 -5.34
C SER A 120 1.37 -15.80 -4.13
N VAL A 121 0.76 -16.69 -3.35
CA VAL A 121 0.08 -16.32 -2.09
C VAL A 121 1.09 -15.74 -1.09
N ALA A 122 2.22 -16.41 -0.87
CA ALA A 122 3.24 -15.93 0.06
C ALA A 122 3.79 -14.53 -0.32
N VAL A 123 4.01 -14.28 -1.61
CA VAL A 123 4.42 -12.95 -2.13
C VAL A 123 3.35 -11.91 -1.87
N CYS A 124 2.08 -12.23 -2.18
CA CYS A 124 0.96 -11.31 -1.95
C CYS A 124 0.80 -10.97 -0.47
N GLU A 125 0.81 -11.97 0.42
CA GLU A 125 0.69 -11.76 1.86
C GLU A 125 1.82 -10.90 2.41
N ARG A 126 3.06 -11.16 1.99
CA ARG A 126 4.21 -10.35 2.41
C ARG A 126 4.04 -8.89 1.96
N ALA A 127 3.66 -8.66 0.72
CA ALA A 127 3.45 -7.32 0.18
C ALA A 127 2.32 -6.58 0.93
N VAL A 128 1.19 -7.25 1.17
CA VAL A 128 0.07 -6.71 1.96
C VAL A 128 0.52 -6.33 3.36
N ARG A 129 1.25 -7.21 4.07
CA ARG A 129 1.79 -6.89 5.41
C ARG A 129 2.68 -5.64 5.40
N MET A 130 3.55 -5.51 4.40
CA MET A 130 4.44 -4.35 4.30
C MET A 130 3.67 -3.05 3.99
N ILE A 131 2.64 -3.09 3.14
CA ILE A 131 1.79 -1.94 2.83
C ILE A 131 0.96 -1.54 4.06
N ASN A 132 0.35 -2.51 4.75
CA ASN A 132 -0.39 -2.24 5.98
C ASN A 132 0.51 -1.65 7.07
N HIS A 133 1.77 -2.09 7.16
CA HIS A 133 2.74 -1.47 8.06
C HIS A 133 3.00 0.00 7.70
N GLN A 134 3.15 0.36 6.41
CA GLN A 134 3.25 1.77 6.00
C GLN A 134 1.97 2.55 6.33
N THR A 135 0.80 1.93 6.16
CA THR A 135 -0.50 2.55 6.47
C THR A 135 -0.60 2.89 7.96
N ARG A 136 -0.19 1.98 8.84
CA ARG A 136 -0.15 2.22 10.29
C ARG A 136 0.77 3.38 10.67
N LEU A 137 1.94 3.50 10.02
CA LEU A 137 2.85 4.63 10.24
C LEU A 137 2.24 5.97 9.82
N VAL A 138 1.48 5.98 8.71
CA VAL A 138 0.77 7.20 8.25
C VAL A 138 -0.34 7.61 9.21
N LEU A 139 -1.07 6.63 9.73
CA LEU A 139 -2.15 6.84 10.68
C LEU A 139 -1.68 7.14 12.11
N ASP A 140 -0.36 7.13 12.36
CA ASP A 140 0.23 7.22 13.70
C ASP A 140 -0.38 6.21 14.69
N LEU A 141 -0.73 5.01 14.19
CA LEU A 141 -1.26 3.93 15.00
C LEU A 141 -0.11 3.27 15.78
N ASP A 142 0.21 3.85 16.93
CA ASP A 142 1.18 3.34 17.90
C ASP A 142 0.79 1.98 18.52
N GLU A 143 1.71 1.37 19.28
CA GLU A 143 1.48 0.06 19.94
C GLU A 143 0.29 0.06 20.90
N VAL A 144 -0.20 1.24 21.37
CA VAL A 144 -1.37 1.35 22.24
C VAL A 144 -2.69 1.19 21.45
N THR A 145 -2.66 1.43 20.13
CA THR A 145 -3.74 1.11 19.17
C THR A 145 -3.49 -0.21 18.41
N ALA A 146 -2.60 -1.08 18.90
CA ALA A 146 -2.24 -2.37 18.27
C ALA A 146 -3.41 -3.33 18.01
N ALA A 147 -4.54 -3.18 18.72
CA ALA A 147 -5.70 -4.04 18.55
C ALA A 147 -6.52 -3.75 17.28
N MET A 148 -6.41 -2.55 16.70
CA MET A 148 -7.21 -2.16 15.54
C MET A 148 -6.44 -2.46 14.24
N THR A 149 -7.06 -3.21 13.34
CA THR A 149 -6.48 -3.45 12.01
C THR A 149 -6.64 -2.20 11.12
N VAL A 150 -5.89 -2.14 10.02
CA VAL A 150 -6.06 -1.05 9.02
C VAL A 150 -7.48 -1.05 8.46
N ASP A 151 -8.05 -2.24 8.26
CA ASP A 151 -9.41 -2.43 7.75
C ASP A 151 -10.44 -1.86 8.74
N ASP A 152 -10.36 -2.26 10.02
CA ASP A 152 -11.24 -1.74 11.08
C ASP A 152 -11.15 -0.21 11.21
N TRP A 153 -9.95 0.36 11.05
CA TRP A 153 -9.77 1.80 11.06
C TRP A 153 -10.48 2.45 9.86
N LEU A 154 -10.31 1.92 8.65
CA LEU A 154 -10.95 2.45 7.45
C LEU A 154 -12.48 2.34 7.55
N THR A 155 -13.01 1.22 8.01
CA THR A 155 -14.46 1.01 8.21
C THR A 155 -15.02 1.94 9.30
N SER A 156 -14.33 2.07 10.45
CA SER A 156 -14.78 2.97 11.53
C SER A 156 -14.82 4.44 11.11
N HIS A 157 -14.00 4.84 10.13
CA HIS A 157 -13.97 6.18 9.55
C HIS A 157 -14.80 6.31 8.26
N ARG A 158 -15.55 5.27 7.87
CA ARG A 158 -16.38 5.21 6.65
C ARG A 158 -15.59 5.49 5.36
N LEU A 159 -14.35 5.04 5.33
CA LEU A 159 -13.45 5.17 4.18
C LEU A 159 -13.44 3.89 3.32
N ALA A 160 -13.91 2.77 3.87
CA ALA A 160 -14.13 1.51 3.17
C ALA A 160 -15.41 0.84 3.69
N ASP A 161 -16.10 0.10 2.81
CA ASP A 161 -17.34 -0.67 3.09
C ASP A 161 -17.04 -2.09 3.56
#